data_AF-M0DYS5-F1
#
_entry.id   AF-M0DYS5-F1
#
_cell.length_a   1.000
_cell.length_b   1.000
_cell.length_c   1.000
_cell.angle_alpha   90.00
_cell.angle_beta   90.00
_cell.angle_gamma   90.00
#
_symmetry.space_group_name_H-M   'P 1'
#
loop_
_entity.id
_entity.type
_entity.pdbx_description
1 polymer ?
#
loop_
_entity_poly.entity_id
_entity_poly.type
_entity_poly.pdbx_seq_one_letter_code
_entity_poly.pdbx_strand_id
1 'polypeptide(L)'
;MTMSDVVRVIRQSQGSEDSISLQQQRESTRELSEELGAESLDTIDLGNTSGFSLFYKDPDDEGRLDANSEMKQLIAGLRAGRWDCLIAHDDTRLARDEYFSVIKHAALEGGCEFRFVSDVPDDRLTFRIQRIVESEAKAKEIEKSKAAVEHRREQGFYHGAPPFGLEFDENGEFLVKDMGEWPIVKRVFTLREEGQSYRDISKTIGVISKSAVGNILTDNRELYLARMPADHPAVSAD
;
A
#
# COMPACT_ATOMS: atom_id res chain seq x y z
N MET A 1 -10.54 24.88 -31.73
CA MET A 1 -9.15 24.52 -32.04
C MET A 1 -9.10 23.01 -32.01
N THR A 2 -8.64 22.37 -33.08
CA THR A 2 -8.32 20.94 -33.08
C THR A 2 -7.15 20.74 -32.10
N MET A 3 -7.31 19.86 -31.11
CA MET A 3 -6.24 19.55 -30.16
C MET A 3 -5.33 18.54 -30.83
N SER A 4 -4.20 19.00 -31.37
CA SER A 4 -3.27 18.17 -32.16
C SER A 4 -2.50 17.19 -31.27
N ASP A 5 -1.91 17.70 -30.20
CA ASP A 5 -0.98 16.92 -29.38
C ASP A 5 -1.52 16.70 -27.97
N VAL A 6 -1.79 15.44 -27.63
CA VAL A 6 -2.41 15.07 -26.37
C VAL A 6 -1.48 14.18 -25.55
N VAL A 7 -1.38 14.43 -24.24
CA VAL A 7 -0.74 13.52 -23.29
C VAL A 7 -1.77 12.94 -22.36
N ARG A 8 -1.72 11.63 -22.13
CA ARG A 8 -2.54 10.97 -21.10
C ARG A 8 -1.70 10.47 -19.93
N VAL A 9 -2.27 10.57 -18.72
CA VAL A 9 -1.65 10.05 -17.50
C VAL A 9 -2.52 8.96 -16.90
N ILE A 10 -1.92 7.78 -16.69
CA ILE A 10 -2.58 6.61 -16.11
C ILE A 10 -1.86 6.25 -14.81
N ARG A 11 -2.61 6.03 -13.73
CA ARG A 11 -2.04 5.67 -12.43
C ARG A 11 -3.07 5.00 -11.55
N GLN A 12 -2.70 3.91 -10.89
CA GLN A 12 -3.48 3.32 -9.81
C GLN A 12 -2.80 3.51 -8.45
N SER A 13 -3.62 3.74 -7.43
CA SER A 13 -3.21 3.96 -6.05
C SER A 13 -2.82 2.68 -5.31
N GLN A 14 -3.65 1.66 -5.50
CA GLN A 14 -3.67 0.38 -4.80
C GLN A 14 -4.29 -0.65 -5.76
N GLY A 15 -3.70 -1.84 -5.87
CA GLY A 15 -4.15 -2.90 -6.79
C GLY A 15 -2.97 -3.69 -7.38
N SER A 16 -3.24 -4.58 -8.32
CA SER A 16 -2.22 -5.20 -9.19
C SER A 16 -2.12 -4.45 -10.52
N GLU A 17 -1.00 -4.59 -11.23
CA GLU A 17 -0.82 -3.98 -12.56
C GLU A 17 -1.85 -4.47 -13.60
N ASP A 18 -2.35 -5.70 -13.41
CA ASP A 18 -3.40 -6.32 -14.24
C ASP A 18 -4.82 -6.06 -13.73
N SER A 19 -5.02 -5.07 -12.85
CA SER A 19 -6.36 -4.80 -12.37
C SER A 19 -7.26 -4.29 -13.51
N ILE A 20 -8.51 -4.74 -13.49
CA ILE A 20 -9.56 -4.28 -14.41
C ILE A 20 -9.64 -2.74 -14.40
N SER A 21 -9.36 -2.11 -13.27
CA SER A 21 -9.35 -0.65 -13.12
C SER A 21 -8.27 0.06 -13.94
N LEU A 22 -7.07 -0.52 -14.10
CA LEU A 22 -6.02 0.08 -14.96
C LEU A 22 -6.33 -0.09 -16.44
N GLN A 23 -6.85 -1.27 -16.82
CA GLN A 23 -7.27 -1.52 -18.19
C GLN A 23 -8.39 -0.57 -18.61
N GLN A 24 -9.39 -0.37 -17.74
CA GLN A 24 -10.47 0.57 -17.98
C GLN A 24 -9.96 2.03 -18.11
N GLN A 25 -9.01 2.46 -17.28
CA GLN A 25 -8.40 3.78 -17.43
C GLN A 25 -7.66 3.94 -18.75
N ARG A 26 -6.93 2.91 -19.20
CA ARG A 26 -6.24 2.90 -20.50
C ARG A 26 -7.20 2.98 -21.68
N GLU A 27 -8.38 2.38 -21.57
CA GLU A 27 -9.41 2.41 -22.60
C GLU A 27 -10.12 3.76 -22.61
N SER A 28 -10.70 4.20 -21.49
CA SER A 28 -11.49 5.43 -21.46
C SER A 28 -10.68 6.70 -21.74
N THR A 29 -9.40 6.75 -21.37
CA THR A 29 -8.54 7.89 -21.73
C THR A 29 -8.16 7.89 -23.21
N ARG A 30 -8.16 6.72 -23.86
CA ARG A 30 -7.95 6.61 -25.31
C ARG A 30 -9.20 7.06 -26.06
N GLU A 31 -10.37 6.57 -25.66
CA GLU A 31 -11.66 6.98 -26.23
C GLU A 31 -11.82 8.50 -26.16
N LEU A 32 -11.52 9.11 -25.01
CA LEU A 32 -11.58 10.56 -24.85
C LEU A 32 -10.59 11.31 -25.78
N SER A 33 -9.40 10.76 -26.05
CA SER A 33 -8.48 11.36 -27.01
C SER A 33 -9.00 11.31 -28.45
N GLU A 34 -9.69 10.22 -28.82
CA GLU A 34 -10.31 10.05 -30.13
C GLU A 34 -11.50 11.00 -30.31
N GLU A 35 -12.32 11.16 -29.26
CA GLU A 35 -13.44 12.12 -29.22
C GLU A 35 -12.98 13.57 -29.37
N LEU A 36 -11.83 13.92 -28.79
CA LEU A 36 -11.22 15.25 -28.91
C LEU A 36 -10.55 15.49 -30.27
N GLY A 37 -10.43 14.46 -31.10
CA GLY A 37 -9.80 14.53 -32.42
C GLY A 37 -8.28 14.68 -32.36
N ALA A 38 -7.64 14.01 -31.39
CA ALA A 38 -6.18 14.03 -31.22
C ALA A 38 -5.45 13.51 -32.46
N GLU A 39 -4.43 14.24 -32.91
CA GLU A 39 -3.53 13.78 -33.99
C GLU A 39 -2.37 12.94 -33.45
N SER A 40 -1.93 13.24 -32.22
CA SER A 40 -0.93 12.46 -31.48
C SER A 40 -1.37 12.20 -30.03
N LEU A 41 -0.99 11.03 -29.51
CA LEU A 41 -1.28 10.62 -28.14
C LEU A 41 -0.02 10.08 -27.45
N ASP A 42 0.58 10.92 -26.61
CA ASP A 42 1.64 10.52 -25.69
C ASP A 42 1.05 9.87 -24.43
N THR A 43 1.73 8.85 -23.91
CA THR A 43 1.26 8.10 -22.74
C THR A 43 2.30 8.12 -21.63
N ILE A 44 1.89 8.61 -20.46
CA ILE A 44 2.61 8.46 -19.20
C ILE A 44 1.83 7.46 -18.35
N ASP A 45 2.23 6.20 -18.42
CA ASP A 45 1.63 5.11 -17.64
C ASP A 45 2.51 4.79 -16.45
N LEU A 46 2.04 5.20 -15.27
CA LEU A 46 2.73 5.00 -13.99
C LEU A 46 2.32 3.68 -13.31
N GLY A 47 1.45 2.89 -13.94
CA GLY A 47 0.97 1.63 -13.39
C GLY A 47 0.43 1.76 -11.96
N ASN A 48 0.79 0.80 -11.11
CA ASN A 48 0.46 0.85 -9.68
C ASN A 48 1.55 1.58 -8.89
N THR A 49 1.36 2.88 -8.65
CA THR A 49 2.31 3.72 -7.91
C THR A 49 1.64 4.36 -6.70
N SER A 50 2.08 3.94 -5.51
CA SER A 50 1.70 4.51 -4.21
C SER A 50 2.67 5.60 -3.73
N GLY A 51 2.26 6.48 -2.81
CA GLY A 51 3.12 7.56 -2.28
C GLY A 51 3.45 8.69 -3.28
N PHE A 52 2.58 8.88 -4.26
CA PHE A 52 2.75 9.73 -5.44
C PHE A 52 2.34 11.19 -5.20
N SER A 53 3.17 12.15 -5.63
CA SER A 53 2.91 13.59 -5.63
C SER A 53 2.31 14.09 -4.32
N LEU A 54 3.09 13.97 -3.24
CA LEU A 54 2.78 14.49 -1.92
C LEU A 54 3.77 15.63 -1.58
N PHE A 55 3.26 16.80 -1.19
CA PHE A 55 4.06 17.90 -0.64
C PHE A 55 4.68 17.55 0.71
N TYR A 56 4.10 16.59 1.44
CA TYR A 56 4.58 16.13 2.73
C TYR A 56 5.34 14.80 2.58
N LYS A 57 6.65 14.88 2.32
CA LYS A 57 7.61 13.84 2.70
C LYS A 57 8.67 14.47 3.60
N ASP A 58 9.25 13.62 4.43
CA ASP A 58 10.20 13.85 5.53
C ASP A 58 10.95 15.21 5.52
N PRO A 59 11.01 15.96 6.64
CA PRO A 59 11.80 17.20 6.74
C PRO A 59 13.30 17.05 6.42
N ASP A 60 13.84 15.83 6.34
CA ASP A 60 15.22 15.55 5.92
C ASP A 60 15.39 15.44 4.38
N ASP A 61 14.33 15.55 3.58
CA ASP A 61 14.37 15.45 2.11
C ASP A 61 14.32 16.86 1.46
N GLU A 62 15.47 17.56 1.49
CA GLU A 62 15.64 18.99 1.19
C GLU A 62 15.28 19.48 -0.25
N GLY A 63 14.59 18.71 -1.11
CA GLY A 63 14.26 19.33 -2.41
C GLY A 63 13.55 18.56 -3.52
N ARG A 64 12.62 17.62 -3.28
CA ARG A 64 11.87 17.05 -4.41
C ARG A 64 10.37 16.88 -4.17
N LEU A 65 9.64 17.86 -4.70
CA LEU A 65 8.39 17.66 -5.43
C LEU A 65 8.54 16.46 -6.38
N ASP A 66 7.99 15.30 -5.99
CA ASP A 66 7.99 14.00 -6.68
C ASP A 66 9.35 13.51 -7.26
N ALA A 67 9.88 12.41 -6.72
CA ALA A 67 11.12 11.79 -7.22
C ALA A 67 10.94 11.12 -8.60
N ASN A 68 9.71 10.83 -9.02
CA ASN A 68 9.40 10.10 -10.24
C ASN A 68 9.88 10.83 -11.52
N SER A 69 10.63 10.12 -12.36
CA SER A 69 11.24 10.65 -13.59
C SER A 69 10.20 11.03 -14.64
N GLU A 70 9.17 10.22 -14.80
CA GLU A 70 8.11 10.42 -15.78
C GLU A 70 7.28 11.66 -15.45
N MET A 71 7.02 11.93 -14.16
CA MET A 71 6.33 13.16 -13.74
C MET A 71 7.18 14.41 -13.92
N LYS A 72 8.50 14.32 -13.72
CA LYS A 72 9.40 15.43 -14.08
C LYS A 72 9.39 15.70 -15.57
N GLN A 73 9.35 14.65 -16.39
CA GLN A 73 9.25 14.78 -17.84
C GLN A 73 7.90 15.37 -18.26
N LEU A 74 6.81 14.97 -17.62
CA LEU A 74 5.48 15.56 -17.81
C LEU A 74 5.51 17.06 -17.52
N ILE A 75 5.97 17.46 -16.34
CA ILE A 75 6.01 18.88 -15.95
C ILE A 75 6.89 19.67 -16.92
N ALA A 76 8.08 19.16 -17.26
CA ALA A 76 8.96 19.82 -18.21
C ALA A 76 8.34 19.91 -19.62
N GLY A 77 7.54 18.94 -20.03
CA GLY A 77 6.86 18.96 -21.33
C GLY A 77 5.65 19.87 -21.38
N LEU A 78 4.88 19.90 -20.30
CA LEU A 78 3.80 20.87 -20.11
C LEU A 78 4.34 22.29 -20.19
N ARG A 79 5.41 22.61 -19.46
CA ARG A 79 6.04 23.95 -19.52
C ARG A 79 6.55 24.33 -20.89
N ALA A 80 7.05 23.35 -21.65
CA ALA A 80 7.57 23.57 -22.99
C ALA A 80 6.47 23.67 -24.05
N GLY A 81 5.18 23.51 -23.68
CA GLY A 81 4.06 23.53 -24.62
C GLY A 81 4.08 22.35 -25.60
N ARG A 82 4.57 21.18 -25.17
CA ARG A 82 4.61 19.99 -26.03
C ARG A 82 3.23 19.39 -26.33
N TRP A 83 2.24 19.73 -25.53
CA TRP A 83 0.89 19.17 -25.61
C TRP A 83 -0.15 20.26 -25.44
N ASP A 84 -1.18 20.21 -26.27
CA ASP A 84 -2.35 21.09 -26.22
C ASP A 84 -3.34 20.64 -25.14
N CYS A 85 -3.37 19.33 -24.83
CA CYS A 85 -4.29 18.77 -23.85
C CYS A 85 -3.66 17.64 -23.03
N LEU A 86 -3.93 17.67 -21.72
CA LEU A 86 -3.65 16.61 -20.78
C LEU A 86 -4.94 15.87 -20.42
N ILE A 87 -4.94 14.55 -20.60
CA ILE A 87 -6.05 13.66 -20.26
C ILE A 87 -5.69 12.80 -19.05
N ALA A 88 -6.62 12.65 -18.11
CA ALA A 88 -6.53 11.62 -17.08
C ALA A 88 -7.92 11.09 -16.73
N HIS A 89 -7.99 9.96 -16.03
CA HIS A 89 -9.28 9.43 -15.60
C HIS A 89 -9.98 10.37 -14.59
N ASP A 90 -9.20 10.87 -13.64
CA ASP A 90 -9.57 11.84 -12.62
C ASP A 90 -8.31 12.64 -12.24
N ASP A 91 -8.48 13.71 -11.47
CA ASP A 91 -7.38 14.55 -10.98
C ASP A 91 -6.46 13.79 -10.00
N THR A 92 -6.98 12.78 -9.30
CA THR A 92 -6.22 11.94 -8.36
C THR A 92 -5.07 11.22 -9.05
N ARG A 93 -5.19 10.95 -10.37
CA ARG A 93 -4.14 10.32 -11.17
C ARG A 93 -2.91 11.21 -11.31
N LEU A 94 -3.10 12.52 -11.27
CA LEU A 94 -2.06 13.54 -11.42
C LEU A 94 -1.44 13.94 -10.09
N ALA A 95 -2.26 14.10 -9.05
CA ALA A 95 -1.81 14.43 -7.70
C ALA A 95 -2.90 14.16 -6.67
N ARG A 96 -2.51 13.92 -5.42
CA ARG A 96 -3.46 13.71 -4.30
C ARG A 96 -3.66 14.92 -3.40
N ASP A 97 -2.80 15.92 -3.55
CA ASP A 97 -2.79 17.11 -2.72
C ASP A 97 -2.52 18.36 -3.57
N GLU A 98 -2.04 19.43 -2.93
CA GLU A 98 -1.68 20.69 -3.56
C GLU A 98 -0.63 20.57 -4.68
N TYR A 99 0.02 19.42 -4.86
CA TYR A 99 0.89 19.16 -6.01
C TYR A 99 0.17 19.32 -7.35
N PHE A 100 -1.16 19.13 -7.38
CA PHE A 100 -1.94 19.40 -8.58
C PHE A 100 -1.79 20.86 -9.05
N SER A 101 -1.60 21.80 -8.13
CA SER A 101 -1.37 23.21 -8.43
C SER A 101 -0.05 23.43 -9.19
N VAL A 102 0.99 22.64 -8.93
CA VAL A 102 2.26 22.69 -9.67
C VAL A 102 2.06 22.23 -11.12
N ILE A 103 1.31 21.14 -11.31
CA ILE A 103 0.99 20.61 -12.65
C ILE A 103 0.14 21.62 -13.43
N LYS A 104 -0.88 22.21 -12.78
CA LYS A 104 -1.71 23.27 -13.38
C LYS A 104 -0.88 24.48 -13.81
N HIS A 105 0.06 24.91 -12.98
CA HIS A 105 0.91 26.04 -13.32
C HIS A 105 1.78 25.73 -14.54
N ALA A 106 2.39 24.54 -14.58
CA ALA A 106 3.19 24.10 -15.72
C ALA A 106 2.37 23.99 -17.02
N ALA A 107 1.14 23.48 -16.94
CA ALA A 107 0.22 23.42 -18.07
C ALA A 107 -0.18 24.82 -18.56
N LEU A 108 -0.47 25.76 -17.64
CA LEU A 108 -0.78 27.15 -17.99
C LEU A 108 0.40 27.85 -18.69
N GLU A 109 1.63 27.57 -18.26
CA GLU A 109 2.85 28.12 -18.90
C GLU A 109 2.98 27.68 -20.37
N GLY A 110 2.66 26.42 -20.69
CA GLY A 110 2.71 25.91 -22.06
C GLY A 110 1.39 25.93 -22.82
N GLY A 111 0.32 26.50 -22.27
CA GLY A 111 -0.99 26.59 -22.93
C GLY A 111 -1.75 25.26 -23.03
N CYS A 112 -1.48 24.30 -22.15
CA CYS A 112 -2.11 22.98 -22.14
C CYS A 112 -3.42 22.98 -21.33
N GLU A 113 -4.50 22.43 -21.90
CA GLU A 113 -5.79 22.24 -21.23
C GLU A 113 -5.88 20.90 -20.49
N PHE A 114 -6.79 20.77 -19.51
CA PHE A 114 -7.08 19.50 -18.85
C PHE A 114 -8.43 18.94 -19.31
N ARG A 115 -8.50 17.63 -19.48
CA ARG A 115 -9.73 16.87 -19.69
C ARG A 115 -9.73 15.61 -18.83
N PHE A 116 -10.85 15.35 -18.16
CA PHE A 116 -11.02 14.18 -17.30
C PHE A 116 -12.14 13.30 -17.81
N VAL A 117 -11.96 11.98 -17.67
CA VAL A 117 -12.98 10.98 -18.07
C VAL A 117 -14.17 11.00 -17.11
N SER A 118 -13.90 11.16 -15.81
CA SER A 118 -14.95 11.34 -14.80
C SER A 118 -15.26 12.82 -14.61
N ASP A 119 -16.53 13.14 -14.31
CA ASP A 119 -16.95 14.50 -13.99
C ASP A 119 -16.16 15.04 -12.80
N VAL A 120 -15.19 15.91 -13.08
CA VAL A 120 -14.51 16.69 -12.05
C VAL A 120 -15.36 17.95 -11.84
N PRO A 121 -15.78 18.25 -10.59
CA PRO A 121 -16.53 19.48 -10.32
C PRO A 121 -15.75 20.70 -10.80
N ASP A 122 -16.36 21.48 -11.70
CA ASP A 122 -15.74 22.64 -12.36
C ASP A 122 -15.47 23.80 -11.37
N ASP A 123 -16.15 23.78 -10.20
CA ASP A 123 -15.94 24.76 -9.13
C ASP A 123 -14.73 24.41 -8.25
N ARG A 124 -13.68 25.22 -8.41
CA ARG A 124 -12.43 25.20 -7.63
C ARG A 124 -12.65 25.25 -6.11
N LEU A 125 -13.74 25.85 -5.61
CA LEU A 125 -14.04 25.88 -4.17
C LEU A 125 -14.62 24.55 -3.68
N THR A 126 -15.65 24.06 -4.35
CA THR A 126 -16.29 22.76 -4.04
C THR A 126 -15.28 21.62 -4.10
N PHE A 127 -14.40 21.65 -5.11
CA PHE A 127 -13.30 20.70 -5.27
C PHE A 127 -12.31 20.71 -4.09
N ARG A 128 -11.88 21.90 -3.63
CA ARG A 128 -10.97 22.02 -2.47
C ARG A 128 -11.64 21.54 -1.19
N ILE A 129 -12.92 21.83 -0.99
CA ILE A 129 -13.68 21.38 0.18
C ILE A 129 -13.80 19.86 0.18
N GLN A 130 -14.17 19.24 -0.94
CA GLN A 130 -14.27 17.79 -1.04
C GLN A 130 -12.93 17.12 -0.74
N ARG A 131 -11.82 17.66 -1.26
CA ARG A 131 -10.47 17.15 -0.98
C ARG A 131 -10.06 17.29 0.48
N ILE A 132 -10.34 18.43 1.10
CA ILE A 132 -10.08 18.63 2.53
C ILE A 132 -10.86 17.59 3.33
N VAL A 133 -12.14 17.40 3.04
CA VAL A 133 -13.00 16.41 3.71
C VAL A 133 -12.48 14.99 3.50
N GLU A 134 -12.10 14.61 2.28
CA GLU A 134 -11.52 13.28 1.99
C GLU A 134 -10.18 13.07 2.72
N SER A 135 -9.34 14.10 2.79
CA SER A 135 -8.06 14.05 3.48
C SER A 135 -8.24 13.95 5.00
N GLU A 136 -9.19 14.69 5.57
CA GLU A 136 -9.54 14.63 6.98
C GLU A 136 -10.18 13.28 7.33
N ALA A 137 -11.04 12.75 6.46
CA ALA A 137 -11.63 11.43 6.65
C ALA A 137 -10.55 10.33 6.69
N LYS A 138 -9.59 10.37 5.77
CA LYS A 138 -8.45 9.44 5.77
C LYS A 138 -7.53 9.62 6.97
N ALA A 139 -7.22 10.87 7.33
CA ALA A 139 -6.41 11.16 8.52
C ALA A 139 -7.09 10.62 9.78
N LYS A 140 -8.40 10.81 9.91
CA LYS A 140 -9.21 10.29 11.02
C LYS A 140 -9.30 8.77 11.04
N GLU A 141 -9.32 8.12 9.88
CA GLU A 141 -9.25 6.66 9.77
C GLU A 141 -7.88 6.12 10.23
N ILE A 142 -6.79 6.79 9.83
CA ILE A 142 -5.43 6.48 10.27
C ILE A 142 -5.29 6.69 11.79
N GLU A 143 -5.80 7.81 12.32
CA GLU A 143 -5.80 8.09 13.75
C GLU A 143 -6.61 7.06 14.54
N LYS A 144 -7.80 6.70 14.08
CA LYS A 144 -8.59 5.62 14.69
C LYS A 144 -7.86 4.28 14.66
N SER A 145 -7.18 3.96 13.56
CA SER A 145 -6.40 2.74 13.43
C SER A 145 -5.23 2.74 14.42
N LYS A 146 -4.48 3.85 14.51
CA LYS A 146 -3.41 4.03 15.48
C LYS A 146 -3.93 3.95 16.92
N ALA A 147 -5.04 4.61 17.23
CA ALA A 147 -5.67 4.58 18.53
C ALA A 147 -6.15 3.17 18.91
N ALA A 148 -6.67 2.38 17.96
CA ALA A 148 -7.03 0.99 18.19
C ALA A 148 -5.81 0.10 18.47
N VAL A 149 -4.68 0.35 17.79
CA VAL A 149 -3.40 -0.35 18.04
C VAL A 149 -2.83 0.04 19.40
N GLU A 150 -2.78 1.33 19.73
CA GLU A 150 -2.31 1.80 21.04
C GLU A 150 -3.23 1.33 22.17
N HIS A 151 -4.56 1.35 21.99
CA HIS A 151 -5.49 0.81 22.98
C HIS A 151 -5.27 -0.69 23.22
N ARG A 152 -5.04 -1.48 22.17
CA ARG A 152 -4.68 -2.90 22.31
C ARG A 152 -3.36 -3.06 23.07
N ARG A 153 -2.37 -2.23 22.78
CA ARG A 153 -1.06 -2.24 23.46
C ARG A 153 -1.17 -1.87 24.93
N GLU A 154 -1.94 -0.83 25.27
CA GLU A 154 -2.19 -0.37 26.65
C GLU A 154 -2.92 -1.42 27.49
N GLN A 155 -3.84 -2.17 26.90
CA GLN A 155 -4.56 -3.27 27.55
C GLN A 155 -3.76 -4.59 27.58
N GLY A 156 -2.56 -4.61 26.99
CA GLY A 156 -1.71 -5.82 26.91
C GLY A 156 -2.24 -6.89 25.96
N PHE A 157 -3.14 -6.53 25.05
CA PHE A 157 -3.69 -7.43 24.04
C PHE A 157 -2.66 -7.74 22.97
N TYR A 158 -2.76 -8.94 22.37
CA TYR A 158 -1.86 -9.33 21.31
C TYR A 158 -2.15 -8.54 20.03
N HIS A 159 -1.10 -8.12 19.33
CA HIS A 159 -1.19 -7.37 18.08
C HIS A 159 -0.46 -8.10 16.95
N GLY A 160 -1.06 -8.07 15.75
CA GLY A 160 -0.53 -8.72 14.55
C GLY A 160 -1.15 -10.09 14.28
N ALA A 161 -0.59 -10.79 13.30
CA ALA A 161 -1.02 -12.15 12.96
C ALA A 161 -0.64 -13.13 14.09
N PRO A 162 -1.54 -14.07 14.45
CA PRO A 162 -1.24 -15.07 15.46
C PRO A 162 -0.11 -15.99 14.96
N PRO A 163 0.91 -16.32 15.79
CA PRO A 163 1.93 -17.28 15.43
C PRO A 163 1.35 -18.69 15.27
N PHE A 164 2.00 -19.53 14.46
CA PHE A 164 1.60 -20.93 14.24
C PHE A 164 1.37 -21.70 15.55
N GLY A 165 0.30 -22.49 15.67
CA GLY A 165 -0.05 -23.15 16.92
C GLY A 165 -0.77 -22.28 17.95
N LEU A 166 -1.00 -21.01 17.64
CA LEU A 166 -1.79 -20.09 18.45
C LEU A 166 -2.91 -19.49 17.59
N GLU A 167 -4.00 -19.16 18.26
CA GLU A 167 -5.13 -18.45 17.67
C GLU A 167 -5.60 -17.37 18.64
N PHE A 168 -6.40 -16.43 18.16
CA PHE A 168 -7.06 -15.49 19.06
C PHE A 168 -8.16 -16.18 19.86
N ASP A 169 -8.39 -15.74 21.09
CA ASP A 169 -9.57 -16.12 21.86
C ASP A 169 -10.88 -15.61 21.21
N GLU A 170 -12.01 -15.99 21.79
CA GLU A 170 -13.34 -15.63 21.28
C GLU A 170 -13.56 -14.11 21.15
N ASN A 171 -12.83 -13.32 21.95
CA ASN A 171 -12.91 -11.85 21.94
C ASN A 171 -11.91 -11.19 21.00
N GLY A 172 -10.95 -11.94 20.44
CA GLY A 172 -9.88 -11.36 19.61
C GLY A 172 -8.81 -10.61 20.40
N GLU A 173 -8.71 -10.83 21.70
CA GLU A 173 -7.89 -10.03 22.63
C GLU A 173 -6.56 -10.71 22.95
N PHE A 174 -6.61 -12.01 23.27
CA PHE A 174 -5.44 -12.77 23.69
C PHE A 174 -5.17 -13.97 22.78
N LEU A 175 -3.92 -14.45 22.80
CA LEU A 175 -3.56 -15.69 22.11
C LEU A 175 -3.77 -16.91 23.00
N VAL A 176 -4.58 -17.83 22.50
CA VAL A 176 -4.84 -19.16 23.05
C VAL A 176 -4.23 -20.24 22.16
N LYS A 177 -4.19 -21.47 22.66
CA LYS A 177 -3.58 -22.61 21.96
C LYS A 177 -4.55 -23.12 20.90
N ASP A 178 -4.09 -23.17 19.65
CA ASP A 178 -4.81 -23.87 18.59
C ASP A 178 -4.76 -25.39 18.89
N MET A 179 -5.92 -26.02 19.05
CA MET A 179 -5.99 -27.43 19.46
C MET A 179 -5.46 -28.42 18.40
N GLY A 180 -5.44 -28.05 17.13
CA GLY A 180 -4.90 -28.84 16.03
C GLY A 180 -3.39 -28.64 15.84
N GLU A 181 -2.91 -27.40 15.96
CA GLU A 181 -1.52 -27.03 15.67
C GLU A 181 -0.61 -27.03 16.91
N TRP A 182 -1.14 -26.78 18.12
CA TRP A 182 -0.36 -26.78 19.36
C TRP A 182 0.42 -28.09 19.63
N PRO A 183 -0.13 -29.29 19.35
CA PRO A 183 0.64 -30.53 19.46
C PRO A 183 1.91 -30.54 18.59
N ILE A 184 1.89 -29.89 17.43
CA ILE A 184 3.04 -29.76 16.55
C ILE A 184 4.11 -28.90 17.19
N VAL A 185 3.72 -27.75 17.78
CA VAL A 185 4.65 -26.88 18.52
C VAL A 185 5.33 -27.63 19.66
N LYS A 186 4.57 -28.38 20.48
CA LYS A 186 5.14 -29.26 21.51
C LYS A 186 6.18 -30.21 20.94
N ARG A 187 5.83 -30.87 19.83
CA ARG A 187 6.73 -31.84 19.18
C ARG A 187 8.00 -31.17 18.65
N VAL A 188 7.94 -29.95 18.11
CA VAL A 188 9.12 -29.16 17.70
C VAL A 188 10.09 -29.00 18.86
N PHE A 189 9.61 -28.57 20.02
CA PHE A 189 10.45 -28.39 21.20
C PHE A 189 11.02 -29.72 21.71
N THR A 190 10.22 -30.79 21.76
CA THR A 190 10.72 -32.13 22.14
C THR A 190 11.85 -32.59 21.23
N LEU A 191 11.66 -32.52 19.90
CA LEU A 191 12.69 -32.93 18.93
C LEU A 191 13.95 -32.06 19.03
N ARG A 192 13.79 -30.79 19.42
CA ARG A 192 14.93 -29.90 19.63
C ARG A 192 15.76 -30.32 20.84
N GLU A 193 15.12 -30.66 21.95
CA GLU A 193 15.79 -31.18 23.15
C GLU A 193 16.44 -32.56 22.90
N GLU A 194 15.86 -33.38 22.01
CA GLU A 194 16.49 -34.61 21.50
C GLU A 194 17.74 -34.34 20.62
N GLY A 195 18.11 -33.08 20.40
CA GLY A 195 19.31 -32.68 19.66
C GLY A 195 19.13 -32.56 18.16
N GLN A 196 17.90 -32.63 17.63
CA GLN A 196 17.68 -32.59 16.18
C GLN A 196 17.92 -31.19 15.59
N SER A 197 18.37 -31.18 14.33
CA SER A 197 18.55 -29.95 13.56
C SER A 197 17.21 -29.42 13.07
N TYR A 198 17.11 -28.11 12.79
CA TYR A 198 15.84 -27.51 12.31
C TYR A 198 15.35 -28.15 11.00
N ARG A 199 16.29 -28.60 10.16
CA ARG A 199 15.97 -29.30 8.92
C ARG A 199 15.35 -30.67 9.19
N ASP A 200 15.89 -31.41 10.15
CA ASP A 200 15.40 -32.76 10.47
C ASP A 200 14.06 -32.68 11.21
N ILE A 201 13.89 -31.70 12.10
CA ILE A 201 12.60 -31.40 12.75
C ILE A 201 11.51 -31.14 11.71
N SER A 202 11.77 -30.25 10.75
CA SER A 202 10.82 -29.94 9.67
C SER A 202 10.47 -31.17 8.84
N LYS A 203 11.45 -32.01 8.51
CA LYS A 203 11.21 -33.27 7.78
C LYS A 203 10.38 -34.28 8.60
N THR A 204 10.67 -34.42 9.89
CA THR A 204 9.97 -35.34 10.79
C THR A 204 8.51 -34.91 10.99
N ILE A 205 8.25 -33.61 11.08
CA ILE A 205 6.89 -33.07 11.25
C ILE A 205 6.11 -33.07 9.93
N GLY A 206 6.77 -32.80 8.80
CA GLY A 206 6.20 -32.90 7.46
C GLY A 206 5.21 -31.80 7.07
N VAL A 207 4.61 -31.09 8.03
CA VAL A 207 3.59 -30.05 7.78
C VAL A 207 4.09 -28.62 7.97
N ILE A 208 5.28 -28.41 8.54
CA ILE A 208 5.89 -27.09 8.72
C ILE A 208 7.26 -27.01 8.05
N SER A 209 7.58 -25.82 7.52
CA SER A 209 8.87 -25.56 6.88
C SER A 209 10.00 -25.42 7.90
N LYS A 210 11.26 -25.55 7.45
CA LYS A 210 12.45 -25.26 8.27
C LYS A 210 12.40 -23.84 8.87
N SER A 211 11.91 -22.87 8.11
CA SER A 211 11.80 -21.48 8.57
C SER A 211 10.76 -21.34 9.68
N ALA A 212 9.61 -22.02 9.56
CA ALA A 212 8.60 -22.05 10.60
C ALA A 212 9.13 -22.69 11.90
N VAL A 213 9.89 -23.78 11.79
CA VAL A 213 10.62 -24.37 12.93
C VAL A 213 11.57 -23.35 13.56
N GLY A 214 12.31 -22.59 12.75
CA GLY A 214 13.17 -21.51 13.21
C GLY A 214 12.40 -20.48 14.03
N ASN A 215 11.33 -19.90 13.47
CA ASN A 215 10.52 -18.88 14.13
C ASN A 215 9.91 -19.38 15.46
N ILE A 216 9.54 -20.66 15.54
CA ILE A 216 9.05 -21.27 16.79
C ILE A 216 10.13 -21.32 17.86
N LEU A 217 11.35 -21.68 17.48
CA LEU A 217 12.47 -21.90 18.40
C LEU A 217 13.30 -20.63 18.67
N THR A 218 13.11 -19.55 17.92
CA THR A 218 13.80 -18.26 18.12
C THR A 218 12.81 -17.16 18.48
N ASP A 219 12.10 -16.64 17.48
CA ASP A 219 11.42 -15.34 17.56
C ASP A 219 10.23 -15.39 18.52
N ASN A 220 9.56 -16.54 18.58
CA ASN A 220 8.39 -16.77 19.43
C ASN A 220 8.70 -17.70 20.61
N ARG A 221 9.97 -18.01 20.88
CA ARG A 221 10.36 -19.06 21.83
C ARG A 221 9.77 -18.86 23.22
N GLU A 222 9.95 -17.66 23.78
CA GLU A 222 9.46 -17.32 25.12
C GLU A 222 7.93 -17.35 25.20
N LEU A 223 7.26 -16.88 24.15
CA LEU A 223 5.80 -16.91 24.03
C LEU A 223 5.25 -18.33 24.15
N TYR A 224 5.92 -19.30 23.49
CA TYR A 224 5.55 -20.71 23.56
C TYR A 224 5.91 -21.33 24.91
N LEU A 225 7.12 -21.10 25.43
CA LEU A 225 7.53 -21.68 26.71
C LEU A 225 6.64 -21.24 27.87
N ALA A 226 6.23 -19.96 27.91
CA ALA A 226 5.29 -19.47 28.93
C ALA A 226 3.93 -20.20 28.92
N ARG A 227 3.61 -20.89 27.82
CA ARG A 227 2.37 -21.66 27.62
C ARG A 227 2.59 -23.17 27.64
N MET A 228 3.83 -23.63 27.73
CA MET A 228 4.16 -25.05 27.83
C MET A 228 3.78 -25.58 29.22
N PRO A 229 3.43 -26.87 29.32
CA PRO A 229 3.36 -27.55 30.61
C PRO A 229 4.71 -27.47 31.36
N ALA A 230 4.68 -27.32 32.68
CA ALA A 230 5.89 -27.20 33.49
C ALA A 230 6.80 -28.44 33.45
N ASP A 231 6.22 -29.61 33.16
CA ASP A 231 6.93 -30.89 33.00
C ASP A 231 7.47 -31.12 31.58
N HIS A 232 7.20 -30.20 30.64
CA HIS A 232 7.71 -30.31 29.28
C HIS A 232 9.24 -30.19 29.25
N PRO A 233 9.98 -31.03 28.50
CA PRO A 233 11.45 -31.08 28.53
C PRO A 233 12.12 -29.73 28.24
N ALA A 234 11.51 -28.89 27.41
CA ALA A 234 12.02 -27.55 27.09
C ALA A 234 11.82 -26.49 28.20
N VAL A 235 11.08 -26.82 29.26
CA VAL A 235 10.85 -25.98 30.46
C VAL A 235 11.53 -26.57 31.69
N SER A 236 11.55 -27.90 31.81
CA SER A 236 12.12 -28.61 32.96
C SER A 236 13.64 -28.82 32.90
N ALA A 237 14.30 -28.31 31.86
CA ALA A 237 15.75 -28.41 31.66
C ALA A 237 16.57 -27.27 32.30
N ASP A 238 15.93 -26.37 33.06
CA ASP A 238 16.59 -25.35 33.90
C ASP A 238 16.80 -25.82 35.35
#